data_AF-A0AAV0WCW2-F1
#
_entry.id   AF-A0AAV0WCW2-F1
#
_cell.length_a   1.000
_cell.length_b   1.000
_cell.length_c   1.000
_cell.angle_alpha   90.00
_cell.angle_beta   90.00
_cell.angle_gamma   90.00
#
_symmetry.space_group_name_H-M   'P 1'
#
loop_
_entity.id
_entity.type
_entity.pdbx_description
1 polymer ?
#
loop_
_entity_poly.entity_id
_entity_poly.type
_entity_poly.pdbx_seq_one_letter_code
_entity_poly.pdbx_strand_id
1 'polypeptide(L)'
;MSDINKNITTEVNQLKRKIDDIEQKSLEKMVEISGIPTTNDEDCGKIAEEIGIKLNVNIQVEKAVRIPNKNNQFSKILVWLNNKDMKSNLVTKCKRNRTFYANQINVNWSSTVRIYINEYITKVRRHLLYKTKEAAREKQYKYV
;
A
#
# COMPACT_ATOMS: atom_id res chain seq x y z
N MET A 1 -29.87 8.39 27.28
CA MET A 1 -29.83 7.16 26.46
C MET A 1 -30.06 5.97 27.39
N SER A 2 -31.01 5.08 27.08
CA SER A 2 -31.24 3.87 27.89
C SER A 2 -29.97 3.00 27.92
N ASP A 3 -29.76 2.26 29.02
CA ASP A 3 -28.58 1.39 29.15
C ASP A 3 -28.54 0.29 28.09
N ILE A 4 -29.70 -0.11 27.58
CA ILE A 4 -29.85 -0.98 26.40
C ILE A 4 -29.18 -0.36 25.17
N ASN A 5 -29.40 0.93 24.90
CA ASN A 5 -28.77 1.61 23.76
C ASN A 5 -27.25 1.71 23.91
N LYS A 6 -26.73 1.85 25.14
CA LYS A 6 -25.28 1.85 25.40
C LYS A 6 -24.67 0.46 25.15
N ASN A 7 -25.33 -0.60 25.60
CA ASN A 7 -24.88 -1.98 25.39
C ASN A 7 -24.85 -2.33 23.89
N ILE A 8 -25.94 -2.02 23.16
CA ILE A 8 -26.01 -2.23 21.71
C ILE A 8 -24.90 -1.46 20.99
N THR A 9 -24.68 -0.18 21.34
CA THR A 9 -23.61 0.63 20.74
C THR A 9 -22.23 0.01 20.98
N THR A 10 -22.02 -0.55 22.17
CA THR A 10 -20.76 -1.21 22.54
C THR A 10 -20.53 -2.47 21.72
N GLU A 11 -21.54 -3.34 21.62
CA GLU A 11 -21.47 -4.56 20.81
C GLU A 11 -21.24 -4.26 19.33
N VAL A 12 -21.97 -3.28 18.76
CA VAL A 12 -21.78 -2.85 17.38
C VAL A 12 -20.35 -2.37 17.14
N ASN A 13 -19.77 -1.61 18.08
CA ASN A 13 -18.39 -1.14 17.96
C ASN A 13 -17.38 -2.29 18.07
N GLN A 14 -17.62 -3.28 18.92
CA GLN A 14 -16.77 -4.47 19.02
C GLN A 14 -16.81 -5.28 17.72
N LEU A 15 -17.99 -5.47 17.13
CA LEU A 15 -18.15 -6.16 15.85
C LEU A 15 -17.42 -5.43 14.72
N LYS A 16 -17.58 -4.10 14.63
CA LYS A 16 -16.85 -3.28 13.65
C LYS A 16 -15.33 -3.44 13.76
N ARG A 17 -14.78 -3.51 14.98
CA ARG A 17 -13.35 -3.74 15.19
C ARG A 17 -12.92 -5.13 14.71
N LYS A 18 -13.68 -6.17 15.07
CA LYS A 18 -13.39 -7.54 14.60
C LYS A 18 -13.43 -7.65 13.08
N ILE A 19 -14.38 -6.97 12.43
CA ILE A 19 -14.45 -6.90 10.96
C ILE A 19 -13.19 -6.24 10.39
N ASP A 20 -12.78 -5.08 10.91
CA ASP A 20 -11.55 -4.40 10.45
C ASP A 20 -10.29 -5.25 10.67
N ASP A 21 -10.21 -6.01 11.76
CA ASP A 21 -9.09 -6.93 12.01
C ASP A 21 -9.04 -8.07 11.00
N ILE A 22 -10.19 -8.67 10.67
CA ILE A 22 -10.30 -9.73 9.66
C ILE A 22 -9.95 -9.18 8.28
N GLU A 23 -10.49 -8.01 7.92
CA GLU A 23 -10.16 -7.33 6.67
C GLU A 23 -8.67 -7.06 6.60
N GLN A 24 -8.06 -6.47 7.63
CA GLN A 24 -6.63 -6.16 7.60
C GLN A 24 -5.76 -7.42 7.50
N LYS A 25 -6.17 -8.53 8.14
CA LYS A 25 -5.48 -9.82 8.00
C LYS A 25 -5.51 -10.33 6.56
N SER A 26 -6.63 -10.14 5.85
CA SER A 26 -6.72 -10.51 4.42
C SER A 26 -5.77 -9.71 3.52
N LEU A 27 -5.37 -8.50 3.95
CA LEU A 27 -4.47 -7.61 3.21
C LEU A 27 -2.99 -7.76 3.61
N GLU A 28 -2.65 -8.70 4.51
CA GLU A 28 -1.31 -8.76 5.11
C GLU A 28 -0.17 -9.02 4.11
N LYS A 29 -0.49 -9.59 2.96
CA LYS A 29 0.45 -9.89 1.88
C LYS A 29 0.37 -8.90 0.71
N MET A 30 -0.45 -7.85 0.84
CA MET A 30 -0.70 -6.90 -0.24
C MET A 30 0.16 -5.65 -0.14
N VAL A 31 0.66 -5.20 -1.28
CA VAL A 31 1.32 -3.89 -1.45
C VAL A 31 0.60 -3.03 -2.48
N GLU A 32 0.74 -1.72 -2.30
CA GLU A 32 0.34 -0.69 -3.26
C GLU A 32 1.60 -0.07 -3.86
N ILE A 33 1.73 -0.15 -5.18
CA ILE A 33 2.83 0.46 -5.95
C ILE A 33 2.29 1.69 -6.68
N SER A 34 2.97 2.82 -6.51
CA SER A 34 2.67 4.10 -7.15
C SER A 34 3.88 4.62 -7.93
N GLY A 35 3.65 5.47 -8.93
CA GLY A 35 4.70 6.03 -9.78
C GLY A 35 5.06 5.19 -10.99
N ILE A 36 4.21 4.22 -11.35
CA ILE A 36 4.34 3.40 -12.55
C ILE A 36 3.43 3.99 -13.65
N PRO A 37 4.00 4.47 -14.77
CA PRO A 37 3.21 4.89 -15.92
C PRO A 37 2.27 3.76 -16.36
N THR A 38 1.04 4.09 -16.76
CA THR A 38 0.14 3.14 -17.39
C THR A 38 0.54 2.99 -18.86
N THR A 39 0.79 1.76 -19.30
CA THR A 39 1.10 1.43 -20.69
C THR A 39 0.09 0.42 -21.23
N ASN A 40 -0.14 0.43 -22.55
CA ASN A 40 -0.97 -0.57 -23.19
C ASN A 40 -0.33 -1.97 -23.05
N ASP A 41 -1.17 -3.00 -22.95
CA ASP A 41 -0.75 -4.42 -22.88
C ASP A 41 0.29 -4.72 -21.80
N GLU A 42 0.21 -4.02 -20.67
CA GLU A 42 1.14 -4.23 -19.56
C GLU A 42 0.83 -5.48 -18.74
N ASP A 43 1.90 -6.13 -18.27
CA ASP A 43 1.82 -7.20 -17.29
C ASP A 43 2.20 -6.66 -15.90
N CYS A 44 1.19 -6.37 -15.09
CA CYS A 44 1.39 -5.85 -13.74
C CYS A 44 2.19 -6.80 -12.84
N GLY A 45 2.14 -8.12 -13.10
CA GLY A 45 2.89 -9.12 -12.35
C GLY A 45 4.37 -9.01 -12.65
N LYS A 46 4.74 -8.99 -13.93
CA LYS A 46 6.14 -8.81 -14.36
C LYS A 46 6.73 -7.48 -13.91
N ILE A 47 5.95 -6.40 -13.96
CA ILE A 47 6.40 -5.09 -13.44
C ILE A 47 6.74 -5.19 -11.95
N ALA A 48 5.89 -5.85 -11.17
CA ALA A 48 6.14 -6.04 -9.73
C ALA A 48 7.38 -6.90 -9.48
N GLU A 49 7.58 -7.98 -10.24
CA GLU A 49 8.76 -8.83 -10.16
C GLU A 49 10.06 -8.08 -10.50
N GLU A 50 10.05 -7.28 -11.57
CA GLU A 50 11.18 -6.43 -11.96
C GLU A 50 11.52 -5.40 -10.87
N ILE A 51 10.51 -4.82 -10.23
CA ILE A 51 10.69 -3.94 -9.06
C ILE A 51 11.37 -4.70 -7.91
N GLY A 52 10.97 -5.94 -7.65
CA GLY A 52 11.61 -6.82 -6.67
C GLY A 52 13.09 -7.03 -6.97
N ILE A 53 13.41 -7.40 -8.22
CA ILE A 53 14.79 -7.58 -8.70
C ILE A 53 15.62 -6.32 -8.48
N LYS A 54 15.11 -5.14 -8.88
CA LYS A 54 15.82 -3.85 -8.73
C LYS A 54 16.04 -3.43 -7.28
N LEU A 55 15.15 -3.86 -6.38
CA LEU A 55 15.29 -3.61 -4.95
C LEU A 55 16.09 -4.72 -4.22
N ASN A 56 16.58 -5.72 -4.96
CA ASN A 56 17.24 -6.90 -4.43
C ASN A 56 16.38 -7.61 -3.37
N VAL A 57 15.11 -7.82 -3.71
CA VAL A 57 14.13 -8.56 -2.91
C VAL A 57 13.52 -9.62 -3.80
N ASN A 58 13.74 -10.89 -3.48
CA ASN A 58 13.07 -11.98 -4.14
C ASN A 58 11.59 -11.97 -3.75
N ILE A 59 10.71 -11.73 -4.71
CA ILE A 59 9.26 -11.73 -4.52
C ILE A 59 8.60 -12.77 -5.42
N GLN A 60 7.48 -13.30 -4.95
CA GLN A 60 6.60 -14.13 -5.75
C GLN A 60 5.22 -13.48 -5.77
N VAL A 61 4.75 -13.14 -6.97
CA VAL A 61 3.47 -12.48 -7.19
C VAL A 61 2.38 -13.52 -7.37
N GLU A 62 1.37 -13.52 -6.50
CA GLU A 62 0.16 -14.35 -6.66
C GLU A 62 -0.81 -13.70 -7.67
N LYS A 63 -0.94 -12.37 -7.59
CA LYS A 63 -1.83 -11.58 -8.42
C LYS A 63 -1.35 -10.13 -8.44
N ALA A 64 -1.51 -9.45 -9.56
CA ALA A 64 -1.32 -8.01 -9.65
C ALA A 64 -2.40 -7.38 -10.53
N VAL A 65 -2.99 -6.27 -10.07
CA VAL A 65 -3.99 -5.53 -10.86
C VAL A 65 -3.79 -4.03 -10.73
N ARG A 66 -4.09 -3.31 -11.80
CA ARG A 66 -4.13 -1.85 -11.78
C ARG A 66 -5.47 -1.36 -11.24
N ILE A 67 -5.42 -0.35 -10.39
CA ILE A 67 -6.61 0.33 -9.84
C ILE A 67 -6.84 1.61 -10.64
N PRO A 68 -7.97 1.73 -11.35
CA PRO A 68 -8.31 2.93 -12.09
C PRO A 68 -8.31 4.16 -11.19
N ASN A 69 -7.73 5.25 -11.68
CA ASN A 69 -7.80 6.56 -11.05
C ASN A 69 -8.25 7.60 -12.09
N LYS A 70 -8.78 8.73 -11.63
CA LYS A 70 -9.22 9.85 -12.49
C LYS A 70 -8.13 10.29 -13.46
N ASN A 71 -6.88 10.34 -12.97
CA ASN A 71 -5.69 10.56 -13.80
C ASN A 71 -5.06 9.20 -14.12
N ASN A 72 -5.52 8.57 -15.20
CA ASN A 72 -5.15 7.18 -15.52
C ASN A 72 -3.67 7.00 -15.89
N GLN A 73 -2.90 8.09 -16.05
CA GLN A 73 -1.48 8.06 -16.45
C GLN A 73 -0.58 7.36 -15.42
N PHE A 74 -0.88 7.46 -14.12
CA PHE A 74 -0.08 6.88 -13.03
C PHE A 74 -0.97 6.14 -12.02
N SER A 75 -1.96 5.40 -12.54
CA SER A 75 -2.81 4.53 -11.74
C SER A 75 -1.97 3.56 -10.91
N LYS A 76 -2.47 3.18 -9.74
CA LYS A 76 -1.70 2.35 -8.79
C LYS A 76 -1.80 0.88 -9.15
N ILE A 77 -0.77 0.11 -8.86
CA ILE A 77 -0.80 -1.35 -8.96
C ILE A 77 -0.97 -1.93 -7.55
N LEU A 78 -1.97 -2.78 -7.36
CA LEU A 78 -2.06 -3.65 -6.19
C LEU A 78 -1.43 -4.99 -6.52
N VAL A 79 -0.58 -5.47 -5.61
CA VAL A 79 0.13 -6.74 -5.78
C VAL A 79 -0.09 -7.59 -4.53
N TRP A 80 -0.51 -8.83 -4.74
CA TRP A 80 -0.62 -9.88 -3.74
C TRP A 80 0.65 -10.71 -3.80
N LEU A 81 1.36 -10.78 -2.68
CA LEU A 81 2.60 -11.54 -2.54
C LEU A 81 2.31 -12.87 -1.84
N ASN A 82 3.20 -13.85 -2.01
CA ASN A 82 3.01 -15.16 -1.40
C ASN A 82 3.10 -15.14 0.15
N ASN A 83 3.88 -14.22 0.72
CA ASN A 83 4.00 -14.09 2.17
C ASN A 83 4.21 -12.63 2.64
N LYS A 84 4.01 -12.43 3.95
CA LYS A 84 4.10 -11.13 4.62
C LYS A 84 5.54 -10.60 4.71
N ASP A 85 6.54 -11.48 4.74
CA ASP A 85 7.95 -11.07 4.83
C ASP A 85 8.43 -10.43 3.52
N MET A 86 7.99 -10.96 2.36
CA MET A 86 8.19 -10.33 1.06
C MET A 86 7.63 -8.91 1.05
N LYS A 87 6.40 -8.70 1.57
CA LYS A 87 5.80 -7.36 1.72
C LYS A 87 6.70 -6.45 2.56
N SER A 88 7.07 -6.89 3.76
CA SER A 88 7.85 -6.09 4.71
C SER A 88 9.22 -5.68 4.13
N ASN A 89 9.91 -6.64 3.50
CA ASN A 89 11.20 -6.41 2.87
C ASN A 89 11.11 -5.44 1.70
N LEU A 90 10.12 -5.64 0.81
CA LEU A 90 9.91 -4.80 -0.37
C LEU A 90 9.63 -3.33 0.03
N VAL A 91 8.71 -3.12 0.97
CA VAL A 91 8.37 -1.79 1.49
C VAL A 91 9.58 -1.14 2.15
N THR A 92 10.31 -1.88 2.99
CA THR A 92 11.47 -1.33 3.72
C THR A 92 12.61 -0.96 2.79
N LYS A 93 12.93 -1.82 1.80
CA LYS A 93 13.99 -1.57 0.82
C LYS A 93 13.66 -0.37 -0.07
N CYS A 94 12.41 -0.27 -0.54
CA CYS A 94 11.93 0.89 -1.28
C CYS A 94 12.03 2.19 -0.44
N LYS A 95 11.54 2.19 0.81
CA LYS A 95 11.62 3.36 1.71
C LYS A 95 13.06 3.84 1.96
N ARG A 96 14.02 2.92 2.03
CA ARG A 96 15.45 3.23 2.20
C ARG A 96 16.07 3.77 0.91
N ASN A 97 15.61 3.30 -0.25
CA ASN A 97 16.09 3.76 -1.55
C ASN A 97 15.45 5.10 -1.95
N ARG A 98 16.14 6.20 -1.64
CA ARG A 98 15.66 7.56 -1.96
C ARG A 98 15.76 7.93 -3.45
N THR A 99 16.38 7.09 -4.26
CA THR A 99 16.64 7.31 -5.68
C THR A 99 16.02 6.21 -6.55
N PHE A 100 14.87 5.68 -6.13
CA PHE A 100 14.14 4.67 -6.88
C PHE A 100 13.14 5.33 -7.84
N TYR A 101 13.47 5.33 -9.14
CA TYR A 101 12.75 6.05 -10.19
C TYR A 101 12.19 5.09 -11.24
N ALA A 102 11.14 5.52 -11.95
CA ALA A 102 10.45 4.70 -12.93
C ALA A 102 11.38 4.21 -14.07
N ASN A 103 12.31 5.07 -14.51
CA ASN A 103 13.27 4.71 -15.56
C ASN A 103 14.20 3.53 -15.22
N GLN A 104 14.34 3.19 -13.93
CA GLN A 104 15.14 2.04 -13.49
C GLN A 104 14.45 0.69 -13.75
N ILE A 105 13.12 0.71 -13.92
CA ILE A 105 12.32 -0.45 -14.31
C ILE A 105 12.25 -0.55 -15.83
N ASN A 106 11.98 0.57 -16.50
CA ASN A 106 11.96 0.65 -17.95
C ASN A 106 12.59 1.97 -18.39
N VAL A 107 13.64 1.91 -19.21
CA VAL A 107 14.40 3.07 -19.69
C VAL A 107 13.54 4.14 -20.37
N ASN A 108 12.40 3.77 -20.96
CA ASN A 108 11.48 4.69 -21.63
C ASN A 108 10.56 5.45 -20.65
N TRP A 109 10.58 5.11 -19.36
CA TRP A 109 9.80 5.81 -18.35
C TRP A 109 10.55 7.03 -17.81
N SER A 110 9.81 7.94 -17.19
CA SER A 110 10.38 9.20 -16.67
C SER A 110 11.45 8.93 -15.61
N SER A 111 12.59 9.63 -15.73
CA SER A 111 13.67 9.66 -14.73
C SER A 111 13.36 10.58 -13.55
N THR A 112 12.29 11.37 -13.61
CA THR A 112 11.88 12.29 -12.53
C THR A 112 10.78 11.71 -11.65
N VAL A 113 10.05 10.70 -12.14
CA VAL A 113 8.96 10.06 -11.40
C VAL A 113 9.51 8.99 -10.48
N ARG A 114 9.28 9.16 -9.17
CA ARG A 114 9.69 8.20 -8.14
C ARG A 114 8.66 7.10 -7.96
N ILE A 115 9.16 5.89 -7.73
CA ILE A 115 8.33 4.76 -7.36
C ILE A 115 8.18 4.72 -5.84
N TYR A 116 6.95 4.51 -5.37
CA TYR A 116 6.63 4.33 -3.96
C TYR A 116 5.92 3.00 -3.76
N ILE A 117 6.34 2.26 -2.74
CA ILE A 117 5.72 1.00 -2.33
C ILE A 117 5.22 1.16 -0.89
N ASN A 118 3.93 1.00 -0.69
CA ASN A 118 3.27 1.07 0.61
C ASN A 118 2.56 -0.24 0.94
N GLU A 119 2.38 -0.49 2.22
CA GLU A 119 1.49 -1.55 2.67
C GLU A 119 0.04 -1.20 2.31
N TYR A 120 -0.71 -2.20 1.86
CA TYR A 120 -2.14 -2.01 1.67
C TYR A 120 -2.87 -2.21 3.01
N ILE A 121 -3.57 -1.16 3.44
CA ILE A 121 -4.33 -1.13 4.69
C ILE A 121 -5.78 -0.73 4.44
N THR A 122 -6.66 -1.16 5.36
CA THR A 122 -8.10 -0.85 5.32
C THR A 122 -8.35 0.66 5.28
N LYS A 123 -9.52 1.06 4.79
CA LYS A 123 -9.91 2.47 4.72
C LYS A 123 -9.91 3.11 6.11
N VAL A 124 -10.36 2.39 7.14
CA VAL A 124 -10.40 2.85 8.54
C VAL A 124 -8.98 3.10 9.04
N ARG A 125 -8.06 2.14 8.88
CA ARG A 125 -6.67 2.29 9.31
C ARG A 125 -5.94 3.37 8.53
N ARG A 126 -6.22 3.52 7.23
CA ARG A 126 -5.67 4.61 6.41
C ARG A 126 -6.12 5.97 6.91
N HIS A 127 -7.39 6.12 7.25
CA HIS A 127 -7.92 7.34 7.83
C HIS A 127 -7.31 7.64 9.20
N LEU A 128 -7.18 6.62 10.05
CA LEU A 128 -6.53 6.74 11.36
C LEU A 128 -5.07 7.18 11.20
N LEU A 129 -4.30 6.52 10.33
CA LEU A 129 -2.90 6.89 10.06
C LEU A 129 -2.77 8.33 9.54
N TYR A 130 -3.69 8.76 8.68
CA TYR A 130 -3.74 10.14 8.21
C TYR A 130 -3.95 11.10 9.38
N LYS A 131 -4.97 10.87 10.23
CA LYS A 131 -5.25 11.70 11.41
C LYS A 131 -4.09 11.73 12.40
N THR A 132 -3.43 10.59 12.63
CA THR A 132 -2.24 10.52 13.49
C THR A 132 -1.10 11.37 12.93
N LYS A 133 -0.85 11.31 11.62
CA LYS A 133 0.18 12.14 10.96
C LYS A 133 -0.15 13.62 10.97
N GLU A 134 -1.43 14.00 10.82
CA GLU A 134 -1.87 15.39 10.95
C GLU A 134 -1.55 15.94 12.35
N ALA A 135 -2.00 15.24 13.39
CA ALA A 135 -1.76 15.65 14.79
C ALA A 135 -0.26 15.66 15.14
N ALA A 136 0.52 14.72 14.61
CA ALA A 136 1.97 14.68 14.80
C ALA A 136 2.65 15.90 14.19
N ARG A 137 2.26 16.29 12.98
CA ARG A 137 2.78 17.48 12.28
C ARG A 137 2.43 18.76 13.03
N GLU A 138 1.20 18.89 13.52
CA GLU A 138 0.76 20.04 14.34
C GLU A 138 1.60 20.19 15.61
N LYS A 139 1.98 19.06 16.22
CA LYS A 139 2.82 19.02 17.42
C LYS A 139 4.32 18.93 17.14
N GLN A 140 4.72 19.08 15.87
CA GLN A 140 6.12 19.04 15.43
C GLN A 140 6.88 17.74 15.77
N TYR A 141 6.17 16.62 15.89
CA TYR A 141 6.80 15.31 16.01
C TYR A 141 7.44 14.91 14.68
N LYS A 142 8.69 14.43 14.76
CA LYS A 142 9.48 14.02 13.59
C LYS A 142 9.04 12.68 13.00
N TYR A 143 8.46 11.79 13.82
CA TYR A 143 8.12 10.41 13.45
C TYR A 143 6.77 10.00 14.04
N VAL A 144 6.09 9.08 13.35
CA VAL A 144 4.81 8.42 13.72
C VAL A 144 4.95 6.93 13.47
#